data_AF-A0A9X9R053-F1
#
_entry.id   AF-A0A9X9R053-F1
#
_cell.length_a   1.000
_cell.length_b   1.000
_cell.length_c   1.000
_cell.angle_alpha   90.00
_cell.angle_beta   90.00
_cell.angle_gamma   90.00
#
_symmetry.space_group_name_H-M   'P 1'
#
loop_
_entity.id
_entity.type
_entity.pdbx_description
1 polymer ?
#
loop_
_entity_poly.entity_id
_entity_poly.type
_entity_poly.pdbx_seq_one_letter_code
_entity_poly.pdbx_strand_id
1 'polypeptide(L)'
;MSQIEYFSHFITDERGKLIEVPQRRGIQDGVFIDWLSITFHEDTLVKIAGCPLVSDTEYMYVLSRKLEEILGFGITRKCKSKGNKFYDSMYRLGSDDVDYGEVHYGGQRDTVLIELKGVGCNLAQAGWEARMKQFLDEAVRPRITRVDLALDFFDGSYTPEQAMLDHDNGFFDNHNMRPKSETVGSAWRKEDGTGKTFYVGRKKNSRFVRVYEKGRQLGDKESPWVRFEIQFNHGDIEIPFEILTDEGGYFCGAFPICSTFKNMPQEKRFEPRSKALNLTFGHKLKHAKNAVGKLVNFMSDLGFTAEEIVRHLKAEQGYPKGLEPEKYDLNELRQAERSGFIHESAEAALDFEVMALDLDSVCFKLSDGYNPHKRLFDVQYEADRKRKEDEAYEQFLQRKYEEGLPLAEQMKRRTARWHEATARNRIKKSKYRLYRGEYRAYTKKPVKFDWYDF
;
A
#
# COMPACT_ATOMS: atom_id res chain seq x y z
N MET A 1 9.33 12.06 -12.05
CA MET A 1 8.45 11.32 -12.98
C MET A 1 9.33 10.27 -13.62
N SER A 2 8.98 9.00 -13.49
CA SER A 2 9.59 7.95 -14.28
C SER A 2 9.40 8.27 -15.77
N GLN A 3 10.49 8.28 -16.53
CA GLN A 3 10.41 8.38 -17.98
C GLN A 3 10.35 6.95 -18.52
N ILE A 4 9.52 6.70 -19.53
CA ILE A 4 9.31 5.36 -20.11
C ILE A 4 9.91 5.35 -21.52
N GLU A 5 10.63 4.29 -21.85
CA GLU A 5 11.14 4.00 -23.19
C GLU A 5 10.33 2.84 -23.80
N TYR A 6 9.99 2.99 -25.08
CA TYR A 6 9.38 1.94 -25.90
C TYR A 6 10.46 1.36 -26.82
N PHE A 7 10.55 0.04 -26.88
CA PHE A 7 11.52 -0.65 -27.73
C PHE A 7 10.95 -1.99 -28.18
N SER A 8 11.59 -2.59 -29.18
CA SER A 8 11.20 -3.91 -29.68
C SER A 8 12.17 -4.97 -29.19
N HIS A 9 11.64 -6.08 -28.70
CA HIS A 9 12.41 -7.29 -28.42
C HIS A 9 12.02 -8.38 -29.42
N PHE A 10 13.00 -9.12 -29.92
CA PHE A 10 12.78 -10.13 -30.94
C PHE A 10 12.87 -11.52 -30.34
N ILE A 11 11.89 -12.36 -30.64
CA ILE A 11 11.85 -13.77 -30.23
C ILE A 11 11.73 -14.66 -31.47
N THR A 12 12.08 -15.92 -31.31
CA THR A 12 11.98 -16.92 -32.38
C THR A 12 10.79 -17.84 -32.14
N ASP A 13 9.86 -17.91 -33.11
CA ASP A 13 8.74 -18.86 -33.08
C ASP A 13 9.22 -20.31 -33.25
N GLU A 14 8.37 -21.30 -32.96
CA GLU A 14 8.63 -22.73 -33.14
C GLU A 14 9.04 -23.10 -34.58
N ARG A 15 8.71 -22.24 -35.55
CA ARG A 15 9.05 -22.39 -36.97
C ARG A 15 10.34 -21.66 -37.38
N GLY A 16 11.10 -21.09 -36.44
CA GLY A 16 12.32 -20.34 -36.71
C GLY A 16 12.09 -18.91 -37.23
N LYS A 17 10.85 -18.40 -37.16
CA LYS A 17 10.52 -17.04 -37.63
C LYS A 17 10.78 -16.02 -36.52
N LEU A 18 11.48 -14.94 -36.86
CA LEU A 18 11.63 -13.80 -35.96
C LEU A 18 10.29 -13.08 -35.78
N ILE A 19 9.85 -12.92 -34.53
CA ILE A 19 8.66 -12.16 -34.14
C ILE A 19 9.13 -10.93 -33.35
N GLU A 20 8.68 -9.75 -33.79
CA GLU A 20 8.88 -8.50 -33.07
C GLU A 20 7.83 -8.33 -31.98
N VAL A 21 8.28 -8.17 -30.74
CA VAL A 21 7.42 -7.96 -29.58
C VAL A 21 7.66 -6.55 -29.04
N PRO A 22 6.68 -5.64 -29.14
CA PRO A 22 6.81 -4.31 -28.57
C PRO A 22 6.82 -4.40 -27.04
N GLN A 23 7.80 -3.76 -26.42
CA GLN A 23 8.01 -3.69 -24.99
C GLN A 23 8.15 -2.25 -24.51
N ARG A 24 7.98 -2.07 -23.21
CA ARG A 24 8.19 -0.80 -22.51
C ARG A 24 8.95 -1.04 -21.23
N ARG A 25 9.73 -0.05 -20.80
CA ARG A 25 10.45 -0.09 -19.52
C ARG A 25 10.68 1.32 -18.98
N GLY A 26 10.79 1.45 -17.66
CA GLY A 26 11.33 2.66 -17.06
C GLY A 26 12.76 2.93 -17.54
N ILE A 27 13.08 4.15 -17.93
CA ILE A 27 14.40 4.53 -18.45
C ILE A 27 15.51 4.31 -17.40
N GLN A 28 15.18 4.56 -16.13
CA GLN A 28 16.17 4.48 -15.04
C GLN A 28 16.22 3.08 -14.43
N ASP A 29 15.06 2.56 -14.01
CA ASP A 29 14.94 1.33 -13.21
C ASP A 29 14.45 0.10 -14.01
N GLY A 30 13.97 0.29 -15.23
CA GLY A 30 13.42 -0.79 -16.05
C GLY A 30 12.02 -1.27 -15.64
N VAL A 31 11.43 -0.72 -14.56
CA VAL A 31 10.12 -1.15 -14.02
C VAL A 31 8.98 -0.52 -14.83
N PHE A 32 7.90 -1.25 -15.03
CA PHE A 32 6.70 -0.76 -15.73
C PHE A 32 5.41 -1.43 -15.24
N ILE A 33 4.26 -0.83 -15.54
CA ILE A 33 2.94 -1.40 -15.19
C ILE A 33 2.53 -2.45 -16.23
N ASP A 34 2.20 -3.68 -15.81
CA ASP A 34 1.73 -4.78 -16.67
C ASP A 34 0.24 -5.12 -16.46
N TRP A 35 -0.39 -4.53 -15.45
CA TRP A 35 -1.85 -4.59 -15.24
C TRP A 35 -2.30 -3.40 -14.42
N LEU A 36 -3.46 -2.83 -14.73
CA LEU A 36 -4.10 -1.82 -13.89
C LEU A 36 -5.60 -2.11 -13.76
N SER A 37 -6.11 -2.10 -12.54
CA SER A 37 -7.53 -2.15 -12.26
C SER A 37 -7.92 -1.02 -11.32
N ILE A 38 -8.91 -0.23 -11.73
CA ILE A 38 -9.38 0.94 -11.00
C ILE A 38 -10.90 0.92 -10.86
N THR A 39 -11.41 1.47 -9.76
CA THR A 39 -12.82 1.77 -9.59
C THR A 39 -13.05 3.24 -9.24
N PHE A 40 -14.18 3.79 -9.65
CA PHE A 40 -14.65 5.12 -9.26
C PHE A 40 -16.18 5.17 -9.34
N HIS A 41 -16.80 6.19 -8.76
CA HIS A 41 -18.25 6.39 -8.79
C HIS A 41 -18.72 7.05 -10.09
N GLU A 42 -19.88 6.67 -10.61
CA GLU A 42 -20.42 7.16 -11.89
C GLU A 42 -20.59 8.70 -11.94
N ASP A 43 -20.78 9.37 -10.80
CA ASP A 43 -20.78 10.84 -10.68
C ASP A 43 -19.53 11.50 -11.26
N THR A 44 -18.41 10.77 -11.32
CA THR A 44 -17.19 11.22 -12.00
C THR A 44 -17.48 11.56 -13.47
N LEU A 45 -18.29 10.74 -14.14
CA LEU A 45 -18.66 10.92 -15.54
C LEU A 45 -19.67 12.04 -15.71
N VAL A 46 -20.59 12.22 -14.77
CA VAL A 46 -21.51 13.38 -14.74
C VAL A 46 -20.72 14.69 -14.60
N LYS A 47 -19.73 14.72 -13.71
CA LYS A 47 -18.83 15.87 -13.52
C LYS A 47 -18.04 16.19 -14.80
N ILE A 48 -17.55 15.17 -15.50
CA ILE A 48 -16.82 15.34 -16.77
C ILE A 48 -17.75 15.83 -17.89
N ALA A 49 -18.98 15.30 -17.95
CA ALA A 49 -19.95 15.72 -18.96
C ALA A 49 -20.43 17.16 -18.77
N GLY A 50 -20.47 17.64 -17.52
CA GLY A 50 -21.00 18.96 -17.18
C GLY A 50 -22.53 19.06 -17.27
N CYS A 51 -23.21 17.93 -17.48
CA CYS A 51 -24.66 17.81 -17.53
C CYS A 51 -25.12 16.46 -16.96
N PRO A 52 -26.38 16.33 -16.53
CA PRO A 52 -26.93 15.05 -16.09
C PRO A 52 -26.90 14.01 -17.22
N LEU A 53 -26.50 12.78 -16.87
CA LEU A 53 -26.52 11.62 -17.76
C LEU A 53 -27.67 10.69 -17.33
N VAL A 54 -28.42 10.18 -18.30
CA VAL A 54 -29.69 9.46 -18.05
C VAL A 54 -29.59 7.97 -18.38
N SER A 55 -28.79 7.59 -19.38
CA SER A 55 -28.70 6.20 -19.84
C SER A 55 -27.28 5.64 -19.74
N ASP A 56 -27.15 4.32 -19.50
CA ASP A 56 -25.86 3.61 -19.49
C ASP A 56 -25.02 3.93 -20.75
N THR A 57 -25.68 4.11 -21.90
CA THR A 57 -25.02 4.45 -23.17
C THR A 57 -24.35 5.82 -23.10
N GLU A 58 -24.97 6.81 -22.48
CA GLU A 58 -24.39 8.15 -22.29
C GLU A 58 -23.18 8.10 -21.36
N TYR A 59 -23.29 7.38 -20.23
CA TYR A 59 -22.17 7.17 -19.31
C TYR A 59 -20.98 6.52 -20.02
N MET A 60 -21.22 5.45 -20.79
CA MET A 60 -20.15 4.75 -21.51
C MET A 60 -19.60 5.56 -22.68
N TYR A 61 -20.40 6.42 -23.31
CA TYR A 61 -19.90 7.36 -24.32
C TYR A 61 -18.90 8.35 -23.72
N VAL A 62 -19.25 8.99 -22.60
CA VAL A 62 -18.39 9.93 -21.88
C VAL A 62 -17.11 9.24 -21.42
N LEU A 63 -17.24 8.04 -20.83
CA LEU A 63 -16.08 7.26 -20.41
C LEU A 63 -15.19 6.86 -21.59
N SER A 64 -15.77 6.39 -22.70
CA SER A 64 -15.01 6.00 -23.88
C SER A 64 -14.16 7.15 -24.41
N ARG A 65 -14.76 8.35 -24.51
CA ARG A 65 -14.02 9.57 -24.90
C ARG A 65 -12.90 9.90 -23.93
N LYS A 66 -13.17 9.79 -22.63
CA LYS A 66 -12.14 10.07 -21.62
C LYS A 66 -10.99 9.07 -21.66
N LEU A 67 -11.28 7.80 -21.92
CA LEU A 67 -10.26 6.76 -22.10
C LEU A 67 -9.45 6.99 -23.37
N GLU A 68 -10.08 7.41 -24.46
CA GLU A 68 -9.36 7.79 -25.68
C GLU A 68 -8.38 8.94 -25.43
N GLU A 69 -8.78 9.98 -24.68
CA GLU A 69 -7.88 11.07 -24.27
C GLU A 69 -6.69 10.60 -23.41
N ILE A 70 -6.90 9.60 -22.53
CA ILE A 70 -5.87 9.13 -21.60
C ILE A 70 -4.95 8.10 -22.26
N LEU A 71 -5.54 7.07 -22.86
CA LEU A 71 -4.88 5.86 -23.36
C LEU A 71 -4.61 5.91 -24.88
N GLY A 72 -5.29 6.77 -25.63
CA GLY A 72 -5.30 6.73 -27.10
C GLY A 72 -6.28 5.72 -27.69
N PHE A 73 -7.09 5.05 -26.86
CA PHE A 73 -8.17 4.16 -27.29
C PHE A 73 -9.31 4.12 -26.27
N GLY A 74 -10.53 3.86 -26.75
CA GLY A 74 -11.75 3.83 -25.95
C GLY A 74 -12.47 2.48 -25.96
N ILE A 75 -13.75 2.52 -25.59
CA ILE A 75 -14.64 1.36 -25.57
C ILE A 75 -15.01 1.01 -27.01
N THR A 76 -14.82 -0.26 -27.39
CA THR A 76 -15.10 -0.72 -28.75
C THR A 76 -16.46 -1.40 -28.88
N ARG A 77 -16.89 -2.15 -27.85
CA ARG A 77 -18.18 -2.84 -27.86
C ARG A 77 -18.70 -3.18 -26.46
N LYS A 78 -20.03 -3.31 -26.36
CA LYS A 78 -20.71 -3.91 -25.22
C LYS A 78 -20.70 -5.44 -25.34
N CYS A 79 -20.37 -6.14 -24.27
CA CYS A 79 -20.45 -7.59 -24.21
C CYS A 79 -21.89 -8.06 -23.99
N LYS A 80 -22.22 -9.24 -24.54
CA LYS A 80 -23.51 -9.91 -24.28
C LYS A 80 -23.60 -10.47 -22.85
N SER A 81 -22.45 -10.87 -22.29
CA SER A 81 -22.35 -11.36 -20.90
C SER A 81 -22.06 -10.20 -19.95
N LYS A 82 -22.55 -10.31 -18.71
CA LYS A 82 -22.25 -9.38 -17.61
C LYS A 82 -20.91 -9.67 -16.89
N GLY A 83 -20.18 -10.70 -17.33
CA GLY A 83 -18.94 -11.13 -16.68
C GLY A 83 -19.17 -11.77 -15.30
N ASN A 84 -18.12 -11.91 -14.50
CA ASN A 84 -18.14 -12.55 -13.18
C ASN A 84 -17.80 -11.58 -12.03
N LYS A 85 -17.95 -10.27 -12.26
CA LYS A 85 -17.55 -9.20 -11.34
C LYS A 85 -18.74 -8.56 -10.60
N PHE A 86 -19.94 -9.12 -10.76
CA PHE A 86 -21.19 -8.65 -10.14
C PHE A 86 -21.61 -7.23 -10.56
N TYR A 87 -21.19 -6.81 -11.76
CA TYR A 87 -21.67 -5.60 -12.42
C TYR A 87 -22.82 -5.94 -13.38
N ASP A 88 -23.61 -4.93 -13.76
CA ASP A 88 -24.77 -5.12 -14.62
C ASP A 88 -24.44 -5.18 -16.11
N SER A 89 -23.34 -4.55 -16.52
CA SER A 89 -22.88 -4.53 -17.90
C SER A 89 -21.36 -4.65 -17.97
N MET A 90 -20.87 -5.23 -19.07
CA MET A 90 -19.46 -5.35 -19.39
C MET A 90 -19.21 -4.83 -20.81
N TYR A 91 -18.09 -4.15 -21.00
CA TYR A 91 -17.64 -3.55 -22.25
C TYR A 91 -16.16 -3.90 -22.48
N ARG A 92 -15.72 -3.88 -23.74
CA ARG A 92 -14.35 -4.25 -24.15
C ARG A 92 -13.56 -3.06 -24.66
N LEU A 93 -12.25 -3.13 -24.41
CA LEU A 93 -11.21 -2.30 -25.01
C LEU A 93 -10.39 -3.20 -25.96
N GLY A 94 -10.13 -2.74 -27.18
CA GLY A 94 -9.41 -3.52 -28.20
C GLY A 94 -10.31 -4.19 -29.24
N SER A 95 -9.73 -5.04 -30.07
CA SER A 95 -10.40 -5.67 -31.21
C SER A 95 -11.13 -6.97 -30.81
N ASP A 96 -11.60 -7.74 -31.79
CA ASP A 96 -12.10 -9.09 -31.56
C ASP A 96 -10.98 -10.11 -31.32
N ASP A 97 -9.80 -9.85 -31.89
CA ASP A 97 -8.64 -10.74 -31.79
C ASP A 97 -7.73 -10.41 -30.60
N VAL A 98 -7.69 -9.13 -30.18
CA VAL A 98 -6.75 -8.66 -29.16
C VAL A 98 -7.47 -7.88 -28.08
N ASP A 99 -7.28 -8.34 -26.84
CA ASP A 99 -7.98 -7.87 -25.65
C ASP A 99 -7.10 -6.92 -24.84
N TYR A 100 -7.37 -5.61 -24.96
CA TYR A 100 -6.60 -4.58 -24.25
C TYR A 100 -7.10 -4.43 -22.82
N GLY A 101 -8.38 -4.75 -22.57
CA GLY A 101 -9.01 -4.53 -21.30
C GLY A 101 -10.54 -4.59 -21.35
N GLU A 102 -11.14 -4.33 -20.21
CA GLU A 102 -12.57 -4.39 -20.02
C GLU A 102 -13.05 -3.30 -19.06
N VAL A 103 -14.28 -2.86 -19.28
CA VAL A 103 -14.98 -1.90 -18.41
C VAL A 103 -16.24 -2.58 -17.91
N HIS A 104 -16.48 -2.53 -16.61
CA HIS A 104 -17.69 -3.03 -15.98
C HIS A 104 -18.46 -1.87 -15.36
N TYR A 105 -19.77 -1.84 -15.58
CA TYR A 105 -20.64 -0.72 -15.23
C TYR A 105 -21.96 -1.19 -14.63
N GLY A 106 -22.48 -0.41 -13.69
CA GLY A 106 -23.77 -0.63 -13.03
C GLY A 106 -23.72 -1.68 -11.93
N GLY A 107 -24.55 -1.51 -10.90
CA GLY A 107 -24.45 -2.29 -9.67
C GLY A 107 -23.26 -1.86 -8.81
N GLN A 108 -22.96 -2.62 -7.75
CA GLN A 108 -21.81 -2.35 -6.85
C GLN A 108 -21.72 -0.90 -6.32
N ARG A 109 -22.86 -0.31 -5.92
CA ARG A 109 -22.97 1.09 -5.42
C ARG A 109 -22.54 2.12 -6.48
N ASP A 110 -23.07 1.96 -7.68
CA ASP A 110 -22.99 2.92 -8.78
C ASP A 110 -21.53 3.23 -9.14
N THR A 111 -20.73 2.17 -9.17
CA THR A 111 -19.31 2.25 -9.53
C THR A 111 -19.07 1.79 -10.96
N VAL A 112 -17.96 2.28 -11.49
CA VAL A 112 -17.36 1.82 -12.73
C VAL A 112 -16.05 1.11 -12.38
N LEU A 113 -15.79 -0.04 -12.97
CA LEU A 113 -14.52 -0.77 -12.89
C LEU A 113 -13.86 -0.78 -14.26
N ILE A 114 -12.58 -0.44 -14.31
CA ILE A 114 -11.75 -0.55 -15.51
C ILE A 114 -10.63 -1.53 -15.22
N GLU A 115 -10.44 -2.52 -16.09
CA GLU A 115 -9.33 -3.47 -16.07
C GLU A 115 -8.52 -3.34 -17.36
N LEU A 116 -7.34 -2.74 -17.26
CA LEU A 116 -6.35 -2.62 -18.33
C LEU A 116 -5.34 -3.76 -18.22
N LYS A 117 -5.21 -4.55 -19.28
CA LYS A 117 -4.30 -5.71 -19.36
C LYS A 117 -2.93 -5.27 -19.88
N GLY A 118 -1.90 -6.10 -19.72
CA GLY A 118 -0.52 -5.77 -20.15
C GLY A 118 -0.41 -5.37 -21.61
N VAL A 119 -1.17 -6.02 -22.50
CA VAL A 119 -1.24 -5.62 -23.92
C VAL A 119 -1.78 -4.18 -24.08
N GLY A 120 -2.84 -3.84 -23.34
CA GLY A 120 -3.39 -2.48 -23.32
C GLY A 120 -2.43 -1.44 -22.72
N CYS A 121 -1.73 -1.79 -21.63
CA CYS A 121 -0.69 -0.94 -21.04
C CYS A 121 0.46 -0.65 -22.03
N ASN A 122 0.85 -1.65 -22.82
CA ASN A 122 1.92 -1.51 -23.82
C ASN A 122 1.51 -0.67 -25.02
N LEU A 123 0.25 -0.75 -25.45
CA LEU A 123 -0.26 0.01 -26.60
C LEU A 123 -0.73 1.43 -26.24
N ALA A 124 -0.95 1.71 -24.96
CA ALA A 124 -1.42 3.01 -24.52
C ALA A 124 -0.41 4.12 -24.83
N GLN A 125 -0.94 5.28 -25.22
CA GLN A 125 -0.17 6.45 -25.61
C GLN A 125 0.81 6.88 -24.50
N ALA A 126 2.03 7.26 -24.89
CA ALA A 126 3.07 7.66 -23.94
C ALA A 126 2.58 8.69 -22.90
N GLY A 127 2.92 8.46 -21.64
CA GLY A 127 2.51 9.30 -20.50
C GLY A 127 1.05 9.10 -20.07
N TRP A 128 0.41 8.00 -20.46
CA TRP A 128 -0.96 7.70 -20.05
C TRP A 128 -1.06 7.51 -18.54
N GLU A 129 0.01 7.08 -17.89
CA GLU A 129 0.05 6.81 -16.46
C GLU A 129 -0.14 8.11 -15.66
N ALA A 130 0.53 9.19 -16.09
CA ALA A 130 0.35 10.53 -15.51
C ALA A 130 -1.07 11.08 -15.78
N ARG A 131 -1.60 10.89 -17.00
CA ARG A 131 -2.98 11.30 -17.35
C ARG A 131 -4.02 10.51 -16.55
N MET A 132 -3.79 9.21 -16.34
CA MET A 132 -4.64 8.34 -15.54
C MET A 132 -4.59 8.73 -14.06
N LYS A 133 -3.40 9.03 -13.52
CA LYS A 133 -3.25 9.58 -12.17
C LYS A 133 -4.08 10.85 -12.01
N GLN A 134 -3.94 11.80 -12.93
CA GLN A 134 -4.71 13.06 -12.89
C GLN A 134 -6.23 12.80 -12.92
N PHE A 135 -6.68 11.89 -13.79
CA PHE A 135 -8.09 11.48 -13.83
C PHE A 135 -8.57 10.93 -12.49
N LEU A 136 -7.77 10.07 -11.84
CA LEU A 136 -8.11 9.51 -10.53
C LEU A 136 -8.10 10.58 -9.43
N ASP A 137 -7.16 11.52 -9.43
CA ASP A 137 -7.11 12.61 -8.45
C ASP A 137 -8.39 13.48 -8.46
N GLU A 138 -9.03 13.62 -9.62
CA GLU A 138 -10.24 14.44 -9.81
C GLU A 138 -11.55 13.66 -9.69
N ALA A 139 -11.49 12.34 -9.62
CA ALA A 139 -12.63 11.42 -9.63
C ALA A 139 -13.35 11.32 -8.27
N VAL A 140 -14.60 10.86 -8.31
CA VAL A 140 -15.42 10.65 -7.11
C VAL A 140 -15.25 9.22 -6.61
N ARG A 141 -14.82 9.06 -5.36
CA ARG A 141 -14.51 7.77 -4.71
C ARG A 141 -13.59 6.84 -5.54
N PRO A 142 -12.48 7.35 -6.11
CA PRO A 142 -11.55 6.57 -6.90
C PRO A 142 -10.75 5.58 -6.03
N ARG A 143 -10.30 4.48 -6.65
CA ARG A 143 -9.44 3.49 -6.01
C ARG A 143 -8.70 2.67 -7.07
N ILE A 144 -7.42 2.40 -6.83
CA ILE A 144 -6.71 1.33 -7.53
C ILE A 144 -7.01 0.02 -6.79
N THR A 145 -7.71 -0.91 -7.44
CA THR A 145 -8.07 -2.21 -6.87
C THR A 145 -6.98 -3.25 -7.12
N ARG A 146 -6.23 -3.12 -8.22
CA ARG A 146 -5.06 -3.93 -8.54
C ARG A 146 -4.09 -3.16 -9.43
N VAL A 147 -2.79 -3.32 -9.20
CA VAL A 147 -1.75 -2.90 -10.12
C VAL A 147 -0.64 -3.93 -10.12
N ASP A 148 -0.15 -4.30 -11.29
CA ASP A 148 0.96 -5.23 -11.43
C ASP A 148 2.16 -4.47 -11.97
N LEU A 149 3.28 -4.50 -11.24
CA LEU A 149 4.55 -3.90 -11.65
C LEU A 149 5.49 -5.02 -12.11
N ALA A 150 6.14 -4.83 -13.25
CA ALA A 150 7.00 -5.82 -13.86
C ALA A 150 8.41 -5.27 -14.12
N LEU A 151 9.39 -6.17 -14.08
CA LEU A 151 10.78 -5.97 -14.46
C LEU A 151 11.22 -7.15 -15.33
N ASP A 152 11.79 -6.87 -16.50
CA ASP A 152 12.22 -7.88 -17.47
C ASP A 152 13.74 -8.08 -17.46
N PHE A 153 14.16 -9.34 -17.43
CA PHE A 153 15.54 -9.81 -17.53
C PHE A 153 15.74 -10.53 -18.86
N PHE A 154 16.11 -9.78 -19.90
CA PHE A 154 16.28 -10.31 -21.26
C PHE A 154 17.55 -11.15 -21.45
N ASP A 155 18.54 -10.98 -20.58
CA ASP A 155 19.84 -11.66 -20.65
C ASP A 155 19.91 -12.94 -19.81
N GLY A 156 18.82 -13.30 -19.12
CA GLY A 156 18.79 -14.42 -18.18
C GLY A 156 19.56 -14.17 -16.89
N SER A 157 19.86 -12.92 -16.54
CA SER A 157 20.54 -12.57 -15.29
C SER A 157 19.75 -12.89 -14.02
N TYR A 158 18.46 -13.20 -14.16
CA TYR A 158 17.59 -13.67 -13.09
C TYR A 158 16.67 -14.77 -13.62
N THR A 159 16.44 -15.82 -12.83
CA THR A 159 15.67 -17.02 -13.23
C THR A 159 14.64 -17.42 -12.19
N PRO A 160 13.61 -18.22 -12.54
CA PRO A 160 12.69 -18.79 -11.56
C PRO A 160 13.39 -19.61 -10.46
N GLU A 161 14.45 -20.33 -10.81
CA GLU A 161 15.28 -21.07 -9.86
C GLU A 161 16.04 -20.15 -8.91
N GLN A 162 16.60 -19.05 -9.44
CA GLN A 162 17.24 -18.04 -8.59
C GLN A 162 16.23 -17.42 -7.63
N ALA A 163 15.01 -17.12 -8.09
CA ALA A 163 13.94 -16.63 -7.23
C ALA A 163 13.55 -17.61 -6.12
N MET A 164 13.60 -18.92 -6.39
CA MET A 164 13.38 -19.95 -5.38
C MET A 164 14.50 -19.95 -4.33
N LEU A 165 15.76 -19.88 -4.76
CA LEU A 165 16.90 -19.77 -3.84
C LEU A 165 16.81 -18.48 -2.99
N ASP A 166 16.46 -17.36 -3.61
CA ASP A 166 16.36 -16.07 -2.91
C ASP A 166 15.20 -16.07 -1.90
N HIS A 167 14.10 -16.76 -2.23
CA HIS A 167 13.03 -17.04 -1.28
C HIS A 167 13.52 -17.87 -0.09
N ASP A 168 14.27 -18.95 -0.33
CA ASP A 168 14.77 -19.84 0.72
C ASP A 168 15.82 -19.16 1.61
N ASN A 169 16.55 -18.20 1.05
CA ASN A 169 17.49 -17.34 1.76
C ASN A 169 16.84 -16.13 2.45
N GLY A 170 15.52 -15.96 2.32
CA GLY A 170 14.75 -14.92 3.05
C GLY A 170 14.75 -13.54 2.40
N PHE A 171 15.17 -13.39 1.14
CA PHE A 171 15.13 -12.10 0.44
C PHE A 171 13.70 -11.64 0.09
N PHE A 172 12.70 -12.52 0.26
CA PHE A 172 11.28 -12.20 0.17
C PHE A 172 10.60 -12.03 1.55
N ASP A 173 11.37 -12.09 2.64
CA ASP A 173 10.81 -11.97 3.98
C ASP A 173 10.39 -10.52 4.24
N ASN A 174 9.18 -10.35 4.76
CA ASN A 174 8.65 -9.06 5.16
C ASN A 174 8.31 -9.12 6.66
N HIS A 175 8.88 -8.21 7.46
CA HIS A 175 8.73 -8.21 8.93
C HIS A 175 9.09 -9.58 9.55
N ASN A 176 10.19 -10.19 9.10
CA ASN A 176 10.66 -11.52 9.50
C ASN A 176 9.66 -12.66 9.25
N MET A 177 8.69 -12.45 8.35
CA MET A 177 7.73 -13.47 7.94
C MET A 177 7.96 -13.84 6.48
N ARG A 178 8.28 -15.11 6.26
CA ARG A 178 8.45 -15.67 4.92
C ARG A 178 7.09 -15.93 4.26
N PRO A 179 6.81 -15.37 3.07
CA PRO A 179 5.61 -15.70 2.32
C PRO A 179 5.63 -17.18 1.87
N LYS A 180 4.47 -17.76 1.59
CA LYS A 180 4.40 -19.10 0.97
C LYS A 180 4.87 -19.03 -0.49
N SER A 181 5.42 -20.10 -1.03
CA SER A 181 5.82 -20.19 -2.44
C SER A 181 5.25 -21.41 -3.15
N GLU A 182 5.25 -21.40 -4.48
CA GLU A 182 4.80 -22.50 -5.34
C GLU A 182 5.56 -22.52 -6.67
N THR A 183 6.00 -23.70 -7.11
CA THR A 183 6.60 -23.95 -8.43
C THR A 183 5.53 -24.44 -9.41
N VAL A 184 5.37 -23.77 -10.55
CA VAL A 184 4.37 -24.09 -11.58
C VAL A 184 5.03 -24.28 -12.94
N GLY A 185 4.67 -25.38 -13.63
CA GLY A 185 5.21 -25.78 -14.94
C GLY A 185 5.78 -27.20 -14.92
N SER A 186 5.60 -27.96 -16.02
CA SER A 186 6.17 -29.31 -16.15
C SER A 186 7.70 -29.29 -16.23
N ALA A 187 8.28 -28.21 -16.76
CA ALA A 187 9.71 -27.95 -16.84
C ALA A 187 10.45 -28.03 -15.50
N TRP A 188 9.76 -27.83 -14.36
CA TRP A 188 10.35 -27.99 -13.03
C TRP A 188 10.74 -29.43 -12.69
N ARG A 189 10.04 -30.42 -13.27
CA ARG A 189 10.33 -31.85 -13.04
C ARG A 189 11.30 -32.39 -14.07
N LYS A 190 11.08 -32.03 -15.33
CA LYS A 190 11.92 -32.40 -16.46
C LYS A 190 11.83 -31.27 -17.48
N GLU A 191 12.97 -30.70 -17.80
CA GLU A 191 13.07 -29.63 -18.79
C GLU A 191 12.45 -30.09 -20.13
N ASP A 192 11.44 -29.35 -20.58
CA ASP A 192 10.63 -29.65 -21.77
C ASP A 192 10.35 -28.40 -22.62
N GLY A 193 10.95 -27.25 -22.27
CA GLY A 193 10.79 -25.98 -22.97
C GLY A 193 9.44 -25.30 -22.78
N THR A 194 8.54 -25.83 -21.94
CA THR A 194 7.23 -25.22 -21.66
C THR A 194 7.31 -23.98 -20.77
N GLY A 195 8.45 -23.78 -20.11
CA GLY A 195 8.70 -22.66 -19.22
C GLY A 195 8.45 -22.99 -17.75
N LYS A 196 9.25 -22.36 -16.88
CA LYS A 196 9.10 -22.40 -15.43
C LYS A 196 8.48 -21.11 -14.92
N THR A 197 7.64 -21.25 -13.91
CA THR A 197 7.08 -20.14 -13.14
C THR A 197 7.24 -20.41 -11.65
N PHE A 198 7.74 -19.42 -10.91
CA PHE A 198 7.83 -19.42 -9.46
C PHE A 198 6.90 -18.35 -8.88
N TYR A 199 6.03 -18.76 -7.96
CA TYR A 199 5.11 -17.89 -7.26
C TYR A 199 5.56 -17.64 -5.83
N VAL A 200 5.44 -16.40 -5.37
CA VAL A 200 5.65 -16.01 -3.97
C VAL A 200 4.42 -15.26 -3.45
N GLY A 201 3.87 -15.74 -2.35
CA GLY A 201 2.60 -15.31 -1.78
C GLY A 201 1.39 -16.04 -2.35
N ARG A 202 0.21 -15.48 -2.15
CA ARG A 202 -1.05 -15.99 -2.71
C ARG A 202 -1.71 -14.89 -3.53
N LYS A 203 -2.35 -15.25 -4.64
CA LYS A 203 -3.02 -14.30 -5.54
C LYS A 203 -4.05 -13.38 -4.87
N LYS A 204 -4.68 -13.82 -3.77
CA LYS A 204 -5.65 -13.02 -3.01
C LYS A 204 -5.03 -12.06 -1.99
N ASN A 205 -3.73 -12.20 -1.70
CA ASN A 205 -3.04 -11.35 -0.73
C ASN A 205 -2.76 -9.98 -1.35
N SER A 206 -2.39 -9.01 -0.50
CA SER A 206 -2.01 -7.67 -0.90
C SER A 206 -0.80 -7.62 -1.85
N ARG A 207 0.11 -8.61 -1.74
CA ARG A 207 1.29 -8.75 -2.60
C ARG A 207 1.39 -10.19 -3.09
N PHE A 208 1.63 -10.36 -4.38
CA PHE A 208 1.82 -11.66 -5.01
C PHE A 208 2.84 -11.54 -6.13
N VAL A 209 3.93 -12.30 -6.06
CA VAL A 209 5.01 -12.26 -7.04
C VAL A 209 4.90 -13.44 -8.00
N ARG A 210 5.20 -13.20 -9.27
CA ARG A 210 5.40 -14.20 -10.31
C ARG A 210 6.75 -13.96 -10.98
N VAL A 211 7.61 -14.97 -10.95
CA VAL A 211 8.86 -14.96 -11.72
C VAL A 211 8.75 -16.08 -12.75
N TYR A 212 8.75 -15.74 -14.04
CA TYR A 212 8.48 -16.73 -15.09
C TYR A 212 9.27 -16.48 -16.37
N GLU A 213 9.55 -17.55 -17.10
CA GLU A 213 10.22 -17.52 -18.39
C GLU A 213 9.28 -16.96 -19.48
N LYS A 214 9.32 -15.63 -19.65
CA LYS A 214 8.44 -14.87 -20.54
C LYS A 214 8.65 -15.21 -22.00
N GLY A 215 9.91 -15.37 -22.44
CA GLY A 215 10.21 -15.73 -23.82
C GLY A 215 9.59 -17.08 -24.22
N ARG A 216 9.68 -18.07 -23.33
CA ARG A 216 9.05 -19.39 -23.49
C ARG A 216 7.53 -19.31 -23.50
N GLN A 217 6.95 -18.47 -22.65
CA GLN A 217 5.49 -18.20 -22.68
C GLN A 217 5.04 -17.65 -24.05
N LEU A 218 5.89 -16.86 -24.71
CA LEU A 218 5.61 -16.29 -26.03
C LEU A 218 5.96 -17.23 -27.19
N GLY A 219 6.43 -18.45 -26.91
CA GLY A 219 6.71 -19.50 -27.90
C GLY A 219 8.19 -19.78 -28.18
N ASP A 220 9.10 -18.98 -27.62
CA ASP A 220 10.54 -19.15 -27.85
C ASP A 220 11.18 -20.01 -26.74
N LYS A 221 11.38 -21.30 -27.03
CA LYS A 221 11.86 -22.32 -26.08
C LYS A 221 13.28 -22.06 -25.57
N GLU A 222 14.10 -21.39 -26.36
CA GLU A 222 15.50 -21.11 -26.05
C GLU A 222 15.71 -19.70 -25.49
N SER A 223 14.63 -18.92 -25.35
CA SER A 223 14.74 -17.55 -24.87
C SER A 223 15.13 -17.51 -23.38
N PRO A 224 16.19 -16.76 -23.02
CA PRO A 224 16.57 -16.52 -21.63
C PRO A 224 15.70 -15.46 -20.94
N TRP A 225 14.69 -14.91 -21.63
CA TRP A 225 13.88 -13.81 -21.12
C TRP A 225 12.99 -14.27 -19.96
N VAL A 226 13.24 -13.70 -18.79
CA VAL A 226 12.45 -13.88 -17.56
C VAL A 226 11.78 -12.56 -17.16
N ARG A 227 10.52 -12.64 -16.73
CA ARG A 227 9.78 -11.50 -16.15
C ARG A 227 9.57 -11.72 -14.66
N PHE A 228 9.91 -10.70 -13.87
CA PHE A 228 9.56 -10.59 -12.45
C PHE A 228 8.39 -9.62 -12.30
N GLU A 229 7.25 -10.12 -11.87
CA GLU A 229 6.00 -9.36 -11.78
C GLU A 229 5.48 -9.38 -10.34
N ILE A 230 5.13 -8.21 -9.80
CA ILE A 230 4.51 -8.05 -8.49
C ILE A 230 3.10 -7.53 -8.68
N GLN A 231 2.12 -8.36 -8.37
CA GLN A 231 0.73 -7.97 -8.28
C GLN A 231 0.45 -7.38 -6.89
N PHE A 232 0.02 -6.13 -6.86
CA PHE A 232 -0.54 -5.47 -5.69
C PHE A 232 -2.06 -5.52 -5.76
N ASN A 233 -2.70 -6.05 -4.73
CA ASN A 233 -4.15 -6.03 -4.59
C ASN A 233 -4.57 -5.12 -3.46
N HIS A 234 -5.66 -4.40 -3.69
CA HIS A 234 -6.35 -3.69 -2.63
C HIS A 234 -6.89 -4.68 -1.59
N GLY A 235 -6.77 -4.34 -0.30
CA GLY A 235 -7.25 -5.16 0.79
C GLY A 235 -6.64 -4.70 2.11
N ASP A 236 -5.55 -5.34 2.51
CA ASP A 236 -4.78 -4.97 3.70
C ASP A 236 -3.86 -3.76 3.48
N ILE A 237 -3.65 -3.37 2.22
CA ILE A 237 -2.92 -2.15 1.82
C ILE A 237 -3.84 -1.20 1.04
N GLU A 238 -3.62 0.10 1.21
CA GLU A 238 -4.13 1.12 0.30
C GLU A 238 -3.09 1.31 -0.83
N ILE A 239 -3.54 1.29 -2.09
CA ILE A 239 -2.65 1.47 -3.24
C ILE A 239 -2.70 2.95 -3.64
N PRO A 240 -1.62 3.72 -3.43
CA PRO A 240 -1.57 5.15 -3.71
C PRO A 240 -1.51 5.41 -5.22
N PHE A 241 -2.09 6.52 -5.70
CA PHE A 241 -2.10 6.86 -7.13
C PHE A 241 -0.72 7.24 -7.66
N GLU A 242 0.19 7.65 -6.78
CA GLU A 242 1.60 7.92 -7.07
C GLU A 242 2.32 6.71 -7.68
N ILE A 243 1.82 5.49 -7.46
CA ILE A 243 2.37 4.27 -8.08
C ILE A 243 2.35 4.31 -9.60
N LEU A 244 1.46 5.11 -10.20
CA LEU A 244 1.38 5.33 -11.65
C LEU A 244 2.49 6.25 -12.18
N THR A 245 3.32 6.84 -11.31
CA THR A 245 4.35 7.81 -11.73
C THR A 245 5.71 7.57 -11.07
N ASP A 246 5.75 6.59 -10.17
CA ASP A 246 6.91 6.17 -9.39
C ASP A 246 6.85 4.65 -9.17
N GLU A 247 6.81 3.91 -10.26
CA GLU A 247 6.69 2.46 -10.29
C GLU A 247 7.88 1.82 -9.57
N GLY A 248 9.10 2.25 -9.88
CA GLY A 248 10.33 1.70 -9.30
C GLY A 248 10.40 1.83 -7.78
N GLY A 249 9.98 2.97 -7.22
CA GLY A 249 10.00 3.17 -5.77
C GLY A 249 9.09 2.17 -5.04
N TYR A 250 7.86 1.97 -5.53
CA TYR A 250 6.92 1.01 -4.94
C TYR A 250 7.28 -0.45 -5.23
N PHE A 251 7.91 -0.73 -6.38
CA PHE A 251 8.48 -2.04 -6.68
C PHE A 251 9.57 -2.40 -5.66
N CYS A 252 10.51 -1.48 -5.39
CA CYS A 252 11.59 -1.66 -4.41
C CYS A 252 11.06 -1.84 -2.98
N GLY A 253 9.99 -1.14 -2.61
CA GLY A 253 9.39 -1.25 -1.28
C GLY A 253 8.53 -2.51 -1.05
N ALA A 254 8.38 -3.38 -2.06
CA ALA A 254 7.55 -4.58 -1.96
C ALA A 254 8.22 -5.71 -1.17
N PHE A 255 9.48 -5.99 -1.49
CA PHE A 255 10.31 -7.04 -0.91
C PHE A 255 11.79 -6.61 -0.90
N PRO A 256 12.60 -7.06 0.07
CA PRO A 256 14.03 -6.72 0.14
C PRO A 256 14.80 -7.00 -1.16
N ILE A 257 14.53 -8.13 -1.83
CA ILE A 257 15.15 -8.51 -3.12
C ILE A 257 14.99 -7.43 -4.20
N CYS A 258 13.87 -6.70 -4.21
CA CYS A 258 13.58 -5.75 -5.27
C CYS A 258 14.58 -4.59 -5.29
N SER A 259 15.10 -4.20 -4.11
CA SER A 259 16.11 -3.15 -3.98
C SER A 259 17.52 -3.55 -4.45
N THR A 260 17.77 -4.85 -4.62
CA THR A 260 19.11 -5.36 -5.00
C THR A 260 19.32 -5.38 -6.51
N PHE A 261 18.26 -5.20 -7.30
CA PHE A 261 18.38 -5.16 -8.76
C PHE A 261 19.06 -3.87 -9.23
N LYS A 262 19.55 -3.89 -10.48
CA LYS A 262 20.35 -2.79 -11.04
C LYS A 262 19.50 -1.51 -11.17
N ASN A 263 20.10 -0.38 -10.84
CA ASN A 263 19.53 0.97 -11.02
C ASN A 263 18.20 1.23 -10.29
N MET A 264 17.96 0.53 -9.19
CA MET A 264 16.75 0.67 -8.40
C MET A 264 16.71 1.98 -7.60
N PRO A 265 15.57 2.70 -7.56
CA PRO A 265 15.42 3.95 -6.81
C PRO A 265 15.20 3.68 -5.31
N GLN A 266 15.01 4.76 -4.54
CA GLN A 266 14.69 4.66 -3.12
C GLN A 266 13.34 3.97 -2.91
N GLU A 267 13.30 3.01 -1.97
CA GLU A 267 12.08 2.27 -1.63
C GLU A 267 10.95 3.19 -1.12
N LYS A 268 9.73 2.94 -1.61
CA LYS A 268 8.49 3.53 -1.13
C LYS A 268 7.56 2.45 -0.62
N ARG A 269 7.06 2.64 0.60
CA ARG A 269 6.22 1.65 1.29
C ARG A 269 4.75 2.03 1.19
N PHE A 270 3.92 1.00 1.07
CA PHE A 270 2.47 1.14 1.16
C PHE A 270 2.04 1.41 2.59
N GLU A 271 1.06 2.30 2.76
CA GLU A 271 0.43 2.52 4.05
C GLU A 271 -0.44 1.30 4.42
N PRO A 272 -0.24 0.71 5.61
CA PRO A 272 -1.12 -0.34 6.11
C PRO A 272 -2.52 0.24 6.32
N ARG A 273 -3.55 -0.48 5.88
CA ARG A 273 -4.91 -0.05 6.15
C ARG A 273 -5.27 -0.32 7.60
N SER A 274 -5.42 0.72 8.41
CA SER A 274 -5.98 0.58 9.76
C SER A 274 -7.46 0.18 9.65
N LYS A 275 -7.81 -1.05 10.04
CA LYS A 275 -9.20 -1.48 10.14
C LYS A 275 -9.82 -0.81 11.37
N ALA A 276 -10.58 0.28 11.16
CA ALA A 276 -11.30 0.93 12.25
C ALA A 276 -12.35 -0.02 12.87
N LEU A 277 -12.45 0.02 14.20
CA LEU A 277 -13.38 -0.77 15.02
C LEU A 277 -14.83 -0.65 14.51
N ASN A 278 -15.26 0.58 14.22
CA ASN A 278 -16.60 0.90 13.74
C ASN A 278 -16.93 0.24 12.39
N LEU A 279 -15.93 0.11 11.50
CA LEU A 279 -16.09 -0.55 10.21
C LEU A 279 -16.31 -2.06 10.38
N THR A 280 -15.63 -2.66 11.36
CA THR A 280 -15.79 -4.09 11.69
C THR A 280 -17.15 -4.36 12.32
N PHE A 281 -17.62 -3.48 13.21
CA PHE A 281 -18.94 -3.57 13.83
C PHE A 281 -20.06 -3.48 12.80
N GLY A 282 -20.07 -2.44 11.95
CA GLY A 282 -21.11 -2.26 10.93
C GLY A 282 -21.17 -3.40 9.92
N HIS A 283 -20.02 -3.95 9.53
CA HIS A 283 -19.96 -5.11 8.64
C HIS A 283 -20.55 -6.36 9.29
N LYS A 284 -20.22 -6.64 10.55
CA LYS A 284 -20.77 -7.78 11.30
C LYS A 284 -22.28 -7.64 11.50
N LEU A 285 -22.77 -6.45 11.82
CA LEU A 285 -24.20 -6.19 11.97
C LEU A 285 -24.96 -6.41 10.66
N LYS A 286 -24.40 -5.98 9.52
CA LYS A 286 -24.99 -6.24 8.19
C LYS A 286 -25.08 -7.75 7.88
N HIS A 287 -24.01 -8.50 8.16
CA HIS A 287 -24.03 -9.96 7.96
C HIS A 287 -25.00 -10.66 8.91
N ALA A 288 -25.07 -10.22 10.17
CA ALA A 288 -26.06 -10.72 11.12
C ALA A 288 -27.48 -10.45 10.59
N LYS A 289 -27.79 -9.23 10.15
CA LYS A 289 -29.09 -8.89 9.54
C LYS A 289 -29.43 -9.80 8.37
N ASN A 290 -28.48 -10.07 7.48
CA ASN A 290 -28.71 -10.93 6.32
C ASN A 290 -28.88 -12.42 6.70
N ALA A 291 -28.13 -12.90 7.69
CA ALA A 291 -28.14 -14.30 8.11
C ALA A 291 -29.36 -14.64 8.98
N VAL A 292 -29.68 -13.80 9.97
CA VAL A 292 -30.72 -14.09 10.97
C VAL A 292 -31.97 -13.23 10.83
N GLY A 293 -31.96 -12.15 10.04
CA GLY A 293 -33.08 -11.22 9.96
C GLY A 293 -34.39 -11.85 9.47
N LYS A 294 -34.32 -12.82 8.55
CA LYS A 294 -35.52 -13.57 8.10
C LYS A 294 -36.11 -14.43 9.22
N LEU A 295 -35.27 -15.01 10.06
CA LEU A 295 -35.70 -15.80 11.23
C LEU A 295 -36.30 -14.89 12.30
N VAL A 296 -35.71 -13.71 12.54
CA VAL A 296 -36.26 -12.70 13.45
C VAL A 296 -37.68 -12.29 13.03
N ASN A 297 -37.92 -12.04 11.73
CA ASN A 297 -39.27 -11.75 11.23
C ASN A 297 -40.23 -12.91 11.51
N PHE A 298 -39.83 -14.15 11.21
CA PHE A 298 -40.66 -15.33 11.46
C PHE A 298 -41.01 -15.50 12.95
N MET A 299 -40.05 -15.30 13.85
CA MET A 299 -40.29 -15.39 15.30
C MET A 299 -41.20 -14.24 15.78
N SER A 300 -41.04 -13.05 15.23
CA SER A 300 -41.93 -11.92 15.52
C SER A 300 -43.37 -12.19 15.07
N ASP A 301 -43.56 -12.78 13.89
CA ASP A 301 -44.89 -13.14 13.37
C ASP A 301 -45.55 -14.27 14.18
N LEU A 302 -44.74 -15.14 14.80
CA LEU A 302 -45.19 -16.14 15.76
C LEU A 302 -45.55 -15.56 17.15
N GLY A 303 -45.40 -14.25 17.33
CA GLY A 303 -45.76 -13.55 18.57
C GLY A 303 -44.67 -13.53 19.64
N PHE A 304 -43.43 -13.91 19.33
CA PHE A 304 -42.33 -13.78 20.27
C PHE A 304 -41.99 -12.31 20.52
N THR A 305 -41.71 -11.98 21.77
CA THR A 305 -41.23 -10.65 22.17
C THR A 305 -39.77 -10.45 21.75
N ALA A 306 -39.33 -9.20 21.64
CA ALA A 306 -37.95 -8.87 21.29
C ALA A 306 -36.94 -9.51 22.26
N GLU A 307 -37.26 -9.53 23.57
CA GLU A 307 -36.46 -10.14 24.61
C GLU A 307 -36.32 -11.66 24.43
N GLU A 308 -37.39 -12.34 24.05
CA GLU A 308 -37.37 -13.79 23.77
C GLU A 308 -36.55 -14.11 22.53
N ILE A 309 -36.71 -13.33 21.46
CA ILE A 309 -35.93 -13.48 20.23
C ILE A 309 -34.44 -13.31 20.53
N VAL A 310 -34.06 -12.26 21.27
CA VAL A 310 -32.67 -12.04 21.68
C VAL A 310 -32.17 -13.20 22.52
N ARG A 311 -32.96 -13.70 23.49
CA ARG A 311 -32.58 -14.83 24.33
C ARG A 311 -32.31 -16.10 23.52
N HIS A 312 -33.12 -16.37 22.50
CA HIS A 312 -32.97 -17.55 21.64
C HIS A 312 -31.82 -17.43 20.63
N LEU A 313 -31.50 -16.22 20.16
CA LEU A 313 -30.47 -16.01 19.15
C LEU A 313 -29.09 -15.62 19.73
N LYS A 314 -29.03 -15.24 21.00
CA LYS A 314 -27.78 -14.89 21.68
C LYS A 314 -26.91 -16.13 21.86
N ALA A 315 -25.65 -16.04 21.44
CA ALA A 315 -24.66 -17.10 21.67
C ALA A 315 -24.41 -17.29 23.18
N GLU A 316 -24.12 -18.53 23.58
CA GLU A 316 -23.86 -18.88 24.98
C GLU A 316 -22.64 -18.16 25.56
N GLN A 317 -21.59 -17.97 24.74
CA GLN A 317 -20.34 -17.33 25.14
C GLN A 317 -19.65 -16.57 24.00
N GLY A 318 -18.79 -15.63 24.37
CA GLY A 318 -17.84 -14.97 23.49
C GLY A 318 -18.39 -13.79 22.70
N TYR A 319 -17.47 -13.06 22.07
CA TYR A 319 -17.77 -11.95 21.17
C TYR A 319 -17.39 -12.30 19.72
N PRO A 320 -17.99 -11.65 18.72
CA PRO A 320 -17.61 -11.87 17.34
C PRO A 320 -16.12 -11.54 17.10
N LYS A 321 -15.36 -12.45 16.45
CA LYS A 321 -13.92 -12.27 16.19
C LYS A 321 -13.50 -10.87 15.73
N GLY A 322 -12.58 -10.20 16.43
CA GLY A 322 -12.15 -8.82 16.19
C GLY A 322 -12.96 -7.73 16.92
N LEU A 323 -13.98 -8.10 17.69
CA LEU A 323 -14.71 -7.22 18.62
C LEU A 323 -14.58 -7.70 20.08
N GLU A 324 -13.56 -8.50 20.38
CA GLU A 324 -13.28 -8.93 21.75
C GLU A 324 -12.83 -7.71 22.59
N PRO A 325 -13.44 -7.44 23.75
CA PRO A 325 -13.12 -6.28 24.58
C PRO A 325 -11.62 -6.19 24.96
N GLU A 326 -11.03 -7.32 25.30
CA GLU A 326 -9.61 -7.52 25.64
C GLU A 326 -8.62 -7.12 24.53
N LYS A 327 -9.08 -7.00 23.29
CA LYS A 327 -8.26 -6.50 22.17
C LYS A 327 -8.04 -4.98 22.24
N TYR A 328 -8.86 -4.27 23.00
CA TYR A 328 -8.92 -2.81 23.02
C TYR A 328 -8.76 -2.21 24.42
N ASP A 329 -8.96 -3.00 25.48
CA ASP A 329 -8.77 -2.58 26.87
C ASP A 329 -7.97 -3.62 27.66
N LEU A 330 -6.88 -3.17 28.30
CA LEU A 330 -6.02 -3.98 29.14
C LEU A 330 -6.72 -4.46 30.42
N ASN A 331 -7.69 -3.69 30.93
CA ASN A 331 -8.48 -4.08 32.09
C ASN A 331 -9.43 -5.24 31.76
N GLU A 332 -10.00 -5.23 30.55
CA GLU A 332 -10.84 -6.33 30.05
C GLU A 332 -10.01 -7.60 29.85
N LEU A 333 -8.78 -7.50 29.33
CA LEU A 333 -7.84 -8.63 29.26
C LEU A 333 -7.57 -9.24 30.65
N ARG A 334 -7.30 -8.38 31.64
CA ARG A 334 -7.08 -8.82 33.03
C ARG A 334 -8.31 -9.47 33.66
N GLN A 335 -9.53 -9.08 33.25
CA GLN A 335 -10.77 -9.69 33.75
C GLN A 335 -11.10 -11.01 33.04
N ALA A 336 -10.77 -11.13 31.75
CA ALA A 336 -10.99 -12.34 30.97
C ALA A 336 -10.04 -13.48 31.39
N GLU A 337 -8.77 -13.16 31.67
CA GLU A 337 -7.77 -14.11 32.17
C GLU A 337 -8.00 -14.41 33.67
N ARG A 338 -8.94 -15.30 33.96
CA ARG A 338 -9.30 -15.72 35.34
C ARG A 338 -8.13 -16.27 36.15
N SER A 339 -7.09 -16.78 35.49
CA SER A 339 -5.87 -17.33 36.10
C SER A 339 -4.75 -16.30 36.28
N GLY A 340 -4.97 -15.03 35.90
CA GLY A 340 -3.92 -14.00 35.92
C GLY A 340 -2.83 -14.24 34.86
N PHE A 341 -1.79 -13.41 34.90
CA PHE A 341 -0.64 -13.62 34.03
C PHE A 341 0.28 -14.72 34.57
N ILE A 342 1.04 -15.37 33.68
CA ILE A 342 1.96 -16.46 34.06
C ILE A 342 2.93 -16.04 35.18
N HIS A 343 3.39 -14.78 35.20
CA HIS A 343 4.28 -14.25 36.25
C HIS A 343 3.58 -13.97 37.59
N GLU A 344 2.25 -14.03 37.62
CA GLU A 344 1.44 -13.90 38.84
C GLU A 344 1.17 -15.31 39.45
N SER A 345 1.63 -16.40 38.82
CA SER A 345 1.49 -17.75 39.34
C SER A 345 2.50 -18.04 40.47
N ALA A 346 2.08 -18.86 41.44
CA ALA A 346 2.94 -19.29 42.54
C ALA A 346 4.17 -20.09 42.06
N GLU A 347 4.01 -20.86 40.97
CA GLU A 347 5.09 -21.63 40.35
C GLU A 347 6.15 -20.72 39.73
N ALA A 348 5.73 -19.66 39.01
CA ALA A 348 6.65 -18.68 38.44
C ALA A 348 7.39 -17.87 39.52
N ALA A 349 6.71 -17.56 40.63
CA ALA A 349 7.35 -16.92 41.78
C ALA A 349 8.41 -17.83 42.42
N LEU A 350 8.12 -19.12 42.58
CA LEU A 350 9.05 -20.10 43.13
C LEU A 350 10.26 -20.31 42.22
N ASP A 351 10.04 -20.46 40.91
CA ASP A 351 11.11 -20.58 39.91
C ASP A 351 12.00 -19.33 39.88
N PHE A 352 11.41 -18.15 40.05
CA PHE A 352 12.16 -16.90 40.14
C PHE A 352 12.98 -16.80 41.42
N GLU A 353 12.45 -17.23 42.56
CA GLU A 353 13.19 -17.32 43.83
C GLU A 353 14.35 -18.33 43.74
N VAL A 354 14.13 -19.49 43.13
CA VAL A 354 15.17 -20.50 42.91
C VAL A 354 16.26 -19.97 41.96
N MET A 355 15.88 -19.32 40.85
CA MET A 355 16.84 -18.63 39.99
C MET A 355 17.60 -17.53 40.75
N ALA A 356 16.93 -16.75 41.58
CA ALA A 356 17.57 -15.68 42.35
C ALA A 356 18.60 -16.22 43.35
N LEU A 357 18.34 -17.40 43.94
CA LEU A 357 19.29 -18.10 44.82
C LEU A 357 20.50 -18.66 44.05
N ASP A 358 20.32 -19.12 42.81
CA ASP A 358 21.43 -19.54 41.93
C ASP A 358 22.23 -18.34 41.37
N LEU A 359 21.59 -17.17 41.24
CA LEU A 359 22.15 -15.94 40.67
C LEU A 359 23.02 -15.11 41.63
N ASP A 360 23.13 -15.48 42.92
CA ASP A 360 24.11 -14.88 43.85
C ASP A 360 25.57 -15.05 43.37
N SER A 361 25.79 -15.87 42.32
CA SER A 361 27.09 -16.06 41.65
C SER A 361 27.24 -15.36 40.29
N VAL A 362 26.19 -14.76 39.72
CA VAL A 362 26.23 -14.13 38.39
C VAL A 362 25.56 -12.75 38.42
N CYS A 363 26.34 -11.72 38.70
CA CYS A 363 25.89 -10.34 38.50
C CYS A 363 25.65 -10.08 37.00
N PHE A 364 24.39 -9.93 36.61
CA PHE A 364 24.04 -9.39 35.29
C PHE A 364 24.58 -7.97 35.17
N LYS A 365 25.64 -7.82 34.37
CA LYS A 365 26.13 -6.51 33.95
C LYS A 365 25.25 -6.06 32.79
N LEU A 366 24.40 -5.07 33.04
CA LEU A 366 23.72 -4.34 31.96
C LEU A 366 24.79 -3.81 30.99
N SER A 367 24.54 -3.89 29.67
CA SER A 367 25.49 -3.38 28.69
C SER A 367 25.81 -1.92 28.97
N ASP A 368 27.09 -1.55 28.88
CA ASP A 368 27.53 -0.17 29.11
C ASP A 368 26.76 0.76 28.16
N GLY A 369 25.81 1.52 28.72
CA GLY A 369 24.93 2.42 27.97
C GLY A 369 23.42 2.13 28.05
N TYR A 370 22.99 0.99 28.61
CA TYR A 370 21.57 0.74 28.89
C TYR A 370 21.11 1.62 30.07
N ASN A 371 20.28 2.61 29.77
CA ASN A 371 19.64 3.45 30.79
C ASN A 371 18.17 3.01 30.91
N PRO A 372 17.77 2.34 32.00
CA PRO A 372 16.42 1.79 32.18
C PRO A 372 15.32 2.86 32.21
N HIS A 373 15.67 4.12 32.45
CA HIS A 373 14.72 5.25 32.42
C HIS A 373 14.66 5.96 31.07
N LYS A 374 15.53 5.58 30.11
CA LYS A 374 15.53 6.11 28.76
C LYS A 374 14.54 5.27 27.92
N ARG A 375 13.35 5.81 27.69
CA ARG A 375 12.39 5.17 26.77
C ARG A 375 13.03 5.01 25.39
N LEU A 376 12.79 3.87 24.72
CA LEU A 376 13.20 3.66 23.31
C LEU A 376 12.64 4.74 22.38
N PHE A 377 11.49 5.32 22.74
CA PHE A 377 10.87 6.46 22.08
C PHE A 377 10.53 7.53 23.13
N ASP A 378 11.33 8.59 23.15
CA ASP A 378 11.00 9.80 23.89
C ASP A 378 10.31 10.76 22.91
N VAL A 379 8.99 10.87 23.05
CA VAL A 379 8.15 11.76 22.23
C VAL A 379 8.62 13.21 22.31
N GLN A 380 9.15 13.62 23.48
CA GLN A 380 9.70 14.95 23.68
C GLN A 380 11.01 15.12 22.92
N TYR A 381 11.90 14.11 22.98
CA TYR A 381 13.16 14.09 22.22
C TYR A 381 12.93 14.10 20.71
N GLU A 382 12.00 13.29 20.20
CA GLU A 382 11.64 13.25 18.77
C GLU A 382 10.99 14.57 18.33
N ALA A 383 10.10 15.15 19.14
CA ALA A 383 9.52 16.46 18.88
C ALA A 383 10.57 17.57 18.90
N ASP A 384 11.56 17.50 19.79
CA ASP A 384 12.66 18.47 19.89
C ASP A 384 13.70 18.26 18.78
N ARG A 385 13.96 17.02 18.34
CA ARG A 385 14.79 16.71 17.17
C ARG A 385 14.15 17.27 15.91
N LYS A 386 12.86 17.00 15.71
CA LYS A 386 12.09 17.51 14.57
C LYS A 386 12.06 19.05 14.57
N ARG A 387 11.85 19.67 15.73
CA ARG A 387 11.98 21.14 15.88
C ARG A 387 13.35 21.67 15.48
N LYS A 388 14.43 20.99 15.89
CA LYS A 388 15.80 21.39 15.52
C LYS A 388 16.07 21.21 14.03
N GLU A 389 15.52 20.17 13.41
CA GLU A 389 15.59 19.94 11.97
C GLU A 389 14.82 21.02 11.20
N ASP A 390 13.61 21.36 11.65
CA ASP A 390 12.80 22.45 11.08
C ASP A 390 13.51 23.81 11.24
N GLU A 391 14.05 24.12 12.42
CA GLU A 391 14.85 25.33 12.67
C GLU A 391 16.12 25.38 11.80
N ALA A 392 16.79 24.25 11.59
CA ALA A 392 17.97 24.16 10.73
C ALA A 392 17.61 24.37 9.25
N TYR A 393 16.46 23.85 8.81
CA TYR A 393 15.94 24.03 7.47
C TYR A 393 15.52 25.49 7.20
N GLU A 394 14.85 26.14 8.15
CA GLU A 394 14.53 27.57 8.06
C GLU A 394 15.80 28.44 8.00
N GLN A 395 16.82 28.13 8.81
CA GLN A 395 18.11 28.82 8.76
C GLN A 395 18.83 28.62 7.41
N PHE A 396 18.72 27.43 6.82
CA PHE A 396 19.24 27.14 5.49
C PHE A 396 18.52 27.96 4.41
N LEU A 397 17.18 27.98 4.43
CA LEU A 397 16.37 28.80 3.51
C LEU A 397 16.73 30.29 3.63
N GLN A 398 16.91 30.78 4.85
CA GLN A 398 17.25 32.18 5.08
C GLN A 398 18.67 32.51 4.60
N ARG A 399 19.63 31.58 4.70
CA ARG A 399 20.96 31.73 4.08
C ARG A 399 20.88 31.77 2.56
N LYS A 400 20.10 30.86 1.95
CA LYS A 400 19.89 30.82 0.50
C LYS A 400 19.25 32.11 -0.03
N TYR A 401 18.30 32.66 0.72
CA TYR A 401 17.71 33.96 0.41
C TYR A 401 18.72 35.10 0.51
N GLU A 402 19.57 35.10 1.53
CA GLU A 402 20.60 36.14 1.71
C GLU A 402 21.72 36.09 0.68
N GLU A 403 22.07 34.90 0.17
CA GLU A 403 23.02 34.74 -0.94
C GLU A 403 22.57 35.48 -2.21
N GLY A 404 21.26 35.71 -2.39
CA GLY A 404 20.68 36.45 -3.51
C GLY A 404 20.54 37.96 -3.33
N LEU A 405 20.84 38.52 -2.14
CA LEU A 405 20.71 39.95 -1.86
C LEU A 405 21.96 40.75 -2.28
N PRO A 406 21.86 42.08 -2.55
CA PRO A 406 23.02 42.93 -2.78
C PRO A 406 24.02 42.92 -1.60
N LEU A 407 25.32 43.01 -1.89
CA LEU A 407 26.41 42.84 -0.91
C LEU A 407 26.28 43.75 0.33
N ALA A 408 25.81 44.98 0.17
CA ALA A 408 25.58 45.91 1.28
C ALA A 408 24.51 45.42 2.27
N GLU A 409 23.44 44.81 1.73
CA GLU A 409 22.33 44.23 2.50
C GLU A 409 22.82 42.97 3.25
N GLN A 410 23.63 42.14 2.58
CA GLN A 410 24.25 40.96 3.19
C GLN A 410 25.15 41.34 4.38
N MET A 411 25.98 42.37 4.21
CA MET A 411 26.86 42.88 5.27
C MET A 411 26.07 43.40 6.46
N LYS A 412 25.02 44.21 6.22
CA LYS A 412 24.14 44.75 7.27
C LYS A 412 23.49 43.63 8.11
N ARG A 413 22.99 42.58 7.45
CA ARG A 413 22.36 41.43 8.12
C ARG A 413 23.37 40.57 8.89
N ARG A 414 24.57 40.35 8.34
CA ARG A 414 25.66 39.66 9.07
C ARG A 414 26.08 40.41 10.33
N THR A 415 26.22 41.73 10.26
CA THR A 415 26.56 42.56 11.42
C THR A 415 25.46 42.52 12.48
N ALA A 416 24.18 42.59 12.07
CA ALA A 416 23.04 42.44 12.99
C ALA A 416 23.03 41.08 13.70
N ARG A 417 23.24 39.98 12.95
CA ARG A 417 23.37 38.63 13.53
C ARG A 417 24.56 38.50 14.48
N TRP A 418 25.68 39.11 14.14
CA TRP A 418 26.86 39.11 15.00
C TRP A 418 26.58 39.85 16.32
N HIS A 419 25.91 41.00 16.27
CA HIS A 419 25.48 41.71 17.48
C HIS A 419 24.51 40.88 18.32
N GLU A 420 23.53 40.24 17.69
CA GLU A 420 22.53 39.42 18.38
C GLU A 420 23.15 38.17 19.02
N ALA A 421 24.04 37.47 18.31
CA ALA A 421 24.79 36.33 18.83
C ALA A 421 25.71 36.74 20.00
N THR A 422 26.36 37.91 19.88
CA THR A 422 27.21 38.47 20.94
C THR A 422 26.38 38.84 22.17
N ALA A 423 25.20 39.43 22.00
CA ALA A 423 24.26 39.71 23.08
C ALA A 423 23.76 38.44 23.77
N ARG A 424 23.36 37.41 23.00
CA ARG A 424 22.96 36.09 23.54
C ARG A 424 24.09 35.42 24.31
N ASN A 425 25.32 35.47 23.79
CA ASN A 425 26.50 34.91 24.49
C ASN A 425 26.82 35.67 25.78
N ARG A 426 26.71 37.01 25.79
CA ARG A 426 26.83 37.81 27.02
C ARG A 426 25.77 37.43 28.05
N ILE A 427 24.53 37.21 27.63
CA ILE A 427 23.44 36.79 28.51
C ILE A 427 23.69 35.37 29.07
N LYS A 428 24.07 34.41 28.22
CA LYS A 428 24.38 33.02 28.65
C LYS A 428 25.56 32.94 29.62
N LYS A 429 26.55 33.81 29.46
CA LYS A 429 27.75 33.90 30.33
C LYS A 429 27.59 34.86 31.51
N SER A 430 26.43 35.51 31.66
CA SER A 430 26.16 36.41 32.78
C SER A 430 26.01 35.63 34.08
N LYS A 431 26.57 36.16 35.17
CA LYS A 431 26.37 35.67 36.56
C LYS A 431 24.88 35.62 36.94
N TYR A 432 24.03 36.41 36.28
CA TYR A 432 22.59 36.52 36.56
C TYR A 432 21.71 35.71 35.59
N ARG A 433 22.25 34.76 34.81
CA ARG A 433 21.46 34.04 33.79
C ARG A 433 20.21 33.35 34.34
N LEU A 434 20.25 32.92 35.61
CA LEU A 434 19.16 32.20 36.29
C LEU A 434 18.05 33.14 36.80
N TYR A 435 18.29 34.46 36.85
CA TYR A 435 17.32 35.45 37.35
C TYR A 435 16.54 36.15 36.24
N ARG A 436 16.82 35.84 34.97
CA ARG A 436 16.04 36.33 33.81
C ARG A 436 15.01 35.27 33.43
N GLY A 437 13.89 35.24 34.15
CA GLY A 437 12.74 34.42 33.76
C GLY A 437 12.05 34.96 32.50
N GLU A 438 11.72 34.08 31.55
CA GLU A 438 10.78 34.39 30.47
C GLU A 438 9.36 34.32 31.04
N TYR A 439 8.59 35.40 30.90
CA TYR A 439 7.15 35.34 31.14
C TYR A 439 6.48 34.60 29.96
N ARG A 440 6.24 33.30 30.11
CA ARG A 440 5.44 32.53 29.14
C ARG A 440 3.97 32.55 29.56
N ALA A 441 3.17 33.34 28.85
CA ALA A 441 1.72 33.23 28.93
C ALA A 441 1.29 31.87 28.34
N TYR A 442 0.99 30.90 29.19
CA TYR A 442 0.37 29.64 28.76
C TYR A 442 -1.10 29.90 28.41
N THR A 443 -1.40 30.36 27.20
CA THR A 443 -2.74 30.23 26.62
C THR A 443 -2.86 28.85 25.99
N LYS A 444 -3.23 27.83 26.78
CA LYS A 444 -3.87 26.64 26.21
C LYS A 444 -5.20 27.10 25.63
N LYS A 445 -5.32 27.19 24.29
CA LYS A 445 -6.65 27.25 23.67
C LYS A 445 -7.35 25.92 23.99
N PRO A 446 -8.56 25.91 24.56
CA PRO A 446 -9.32 24.69 24.70
C PRO A 446 -9.57 24.11 23.30
N VAL A 447 -9.25 22.83 23.12
CA VAL A 447 -9.65 22.08 21.94
C VAL A 447 -11.17 21.96 22.00
N LYS A 448 -11.84 22.37 20.93
CA LYS A 448 -13.30 22.29 20.82
C LYS A 448 -13.68 20.80 20.74
N PHE A 449 -14.48 20.35 21.70
CA PHE A 449 -15.16 19.06 21.66
C PHE A 449 -16.34 19.20 20.70
N ASP A 450 -16.33 18.51 19.56
CA ASP A 450 -17.43 18.54 18.57
C ASP A 450 -18.04 17.14 18.47
N TRP A 451 -19.36 17.07 18.63
CA TRP A 451 -20.14 15.84 18.85
C TRP A 451 -20.54 15.09 17.56
N TYR A 452 -19.93 15.42 16.42
CA TYR A 452 -20.48 15.10 15.09
C TYR A 452 -19.81 13.96 14.31
N ASP A 453 -18.88 13.19 14.89
CA ASP A 453 -18.33 11.98 14.24
C ASP A 453 -19.08 10.69 14.65
N PHE A 454 -20.41 10.68 14.41
CA PHE A 454 -21.26 9.48 14.48
C PHE A 454 -21.64 8.97 13.08
#